data_AF-A0A3B5LKQ2-F1
#
_entry.id   AF-A0A3B5LKQ2-F1
#
_cell.length_a   1.000
_cell.length_b   1.000
_cell.length_c   1.000
_cell.angle_alpha   90.00
_cell.angle_beta   90.00
_cell.angle_gamma   90.00
#
_symmetry.space_group_name_H-M   'P 1'
#
loop_
_entity.id
_entity.type
_entity.pdbx_description
1 polymer ?
#
loop_
_entity_poly.entity_id
_entity_poly.type
_entity_poly.pdbx_seq_one_letter_code
_entity_poly.pdbx_strand_id
1 'polypeptide(L)'
;SISIWKSALLHLSVVSCLIAMFHFTSLNCCPIPPHPHILPHFLKSVWGRSFCRTMEKLVEVVQEYPTEVEHIYSPSCVPLVRCAGCCGDENLECHPTETSNVTMQMTFVEHKTCECR
;
A
#
# COMPACT_ATOMS: atom_id res chain seq x y z
N SER A 1 -40.80 -24.44 5.62
CA SER A 1 -40.61 -24.11 4.19
C SER A 1 -40.38 -22.62 3.94
N ILE A 2 -41.19 -21.70 4.50
CA ILE A 2 -41.03 -20.23 4.34
C ILE A 2 -39.68 -19.67 4.85
N SER A 3 -39.14 -20.20 5.94
CA SER A 3 -37.91 -19.71 6.58
C SER A 3 -36.66 -19.87 5.70
N ILE A 4 -36.61 -20.97 4.94
CA ILE A 4 -35.49 -21.33 4.05
C ILE A 4 -35.46 -20.42 2.81
N TRP A 5 -36.63 -19.99 2.33
CA TRP A 5 -36.73 -19.07 1.20
C TRP A 5 -36.31 -17.65 1.58
N LYS A 6 -36.62 -17.21 2.81
CA LYS A 6 -36.18 -15.91 3.32
C LYS A 6 -34.67 -15.84 3.51
N SER A 7 -34.03 -16.91 4.01
CA SER A 7 -32.58 -16.96 4.13
C SER A 7 -31.88 -17.02 2.77
N ALA A 8 -32.42 -17.77 1.81
CA ALA A 8 -31.90 -17.81 0.45
C ALA A 8 -31.98 -16.43 -0.24
N LEU A 9 -33.11 -15.73 -0.14
CA LEU A 9 -33.28 -14.37 -0.67
C LEU A 9 -32.30 -13.38 -0.02
N LEU A 10 -32.08 -13.49 1.30
CA LEU A 10 -31.11 -12.65 2.00
C LEU A 10 -29.68 -12.91 1.51
N HIS A 11 -29.28 -14.18 1.35
CA HIS A 11 -27.96 -14.55 0.81
C HIS A 11 -27.75 -14.02 -0.63
N LEU A 12 -28.74 -14.14 -1.51
CA LEU A 12 -28.67 -13.61 -2.87
C LEU A 12 -28.46 -12.09 -2.90
N SER A 13 -29.14 -11.35 -2.01
CA SER A 13 -28.97 -9.89 -1.91
C SER A 13 -27.59 -9.47 -1.41
N VAL A 14 -27.04 -10.18 -0.41
CA VAL A 14 -25.70 -9.90 0.13
C VAL A 14 -24.61 -10.22 -0.89
N VAL A 15 -24.72 -11.35 -1.60
CA VAL A 15 -23.77 -11.72 -2.65
C VAL A 15 -23.80 -10.72 -3.80
N SER A 16 -24.98 -10.27 -4.23
CA SER A 16 -25.10 -9.22 -5.24
C SER A 16 -24.47 -7.90 -4.80
N CYS A 17 -24.61 -7.52 -3.52
CA CYS A 17 -24.01 -6.31 -2.96
C CYS A 17 -22.47 -6.43 -2.87
N LEU A 18 -21.95 -7.58 -2.42
CA LEU A 18 -20.50 -7.83 -2.39
C LEU A 18 -19.90 -7.78 -3.80
N ILE A 19 -20.54 -8.41 -4.78
CA ILE A 19 -20.14 -8.33 -6.19
C ILE A 19 -20.14 -6.87 -6.65
N ALA A 20 -21.20 -6.10 -6.38
CA ALA A 20 -21.26 -4.68 -6.73
C ALA A 20 -20.15 -3.85 -6.07
N MET A 21 -19.83 -4.11 -4.79
CA MET A 21 -18.73 -3.44 -4.08
C MET A 21 -17.37 -3.79 -4.67
N PHE A 22 -17.13 -5.05 -5.04
CA PHE A 22 -15.90 -5.48 -5.71
C PHE A 22 -15.77 -4.86 -7.11
N HIS A 23 -16.84 -4.80 -7.90
CA HIS A 23 -16.83 -4.10 -9.18
C HIS A 23 -16.59 -2.58 -9.00
N PHE A 24 -17.16 -1.97 -7.97
CA PHE A 24 -16.96 -0.55 -7.68
C PHE A 24 -15.52 -0.24 -7.21
N THR A 25 -14.90 -1.10 -6.40
CA THR A 25 -13.50 -0.91 -5.98
C THR A 25 -12.51 -1.19 -7.11
N SER A 26 -12.76 -2.17 -7.99
CA SER A 26 -11.90 -2.43 -9.16
C SER A 26 -11.99 -1.34 -10.23
N LEU A 27 -13.14 -0.68 -10.42
CA LEU A 27 -13.29 0.40 -11.42
C LEU A 27 -12.67 1.74 -10.98
N ASN A 28 -12.56 2.01 -9.69
CA ASN A 28 -12.08 3.30 -9.18
C ASN A 28 -10.55 3.39 -9.00
N CYS A 29 -9.81 2.31 -9.29
CA CYS A 29 -8.35 2.29 -9.10
C CYS A 29 -7.57 2.97 -10.25
N CYS A 30 -8.17 3.09 -11.44
CA CYS A 30 -7.59 3.80 -12.59
C CYS A 30 -8.66 4.64 -13.31
N PRO A 31 -8.58 5.99 -13.28
CA PRO A 31 -9.45 6.81 -14.12
C PRO A 31 -9.14 6.51 -15.60
N ILE A 32 -10.07 5.84 -16.28
CA ILE A 32 -9.98 5.53 -17.71
C ILE A 32 -10.07 6.87 -18.46
N PRO A 33 -9.04 7.28 -19.23
CA PRO A 33 -9.08 8.56 -19.95
C PRO A 33 -10.18 8.53 -21.03
N PRO A 34 -10.97 9.61 -21.20
CA PRO A 34 -12.17 9.63 -22.05
C PRO A 34 -11.89 9.60 -23.56
N HIS A 35 -10.66 9.39 -24.03
CA HIS A 35 -10.33 9.48 -25.45
C HIS A 35 -9.29 8.43 -25.94
N PRO A 36 -9.60 7.59 -26.96
CA PRO A 36 -8.72 6.53 -27.46
C PRO A 36 -7.38 7.00 -28.06
N HIS A 37 -7.19 8.30 -28.32
CA HIS A 37 -5.95 8.85 -28.88
C HIS A 37 -4.94 9.36 -27.84
N ILE A 38 -5.33 9.47 -26.56
CA ILE A 38 -4.46 9.97 -25.47
C ILE A 38 -3.78 8.81 -24.73
N LEU A 39 -4.32 7.60 -24.87
CA LEU A 39 -3.82 6.36 -24.27
C LEU A 39 -2.33 6.10 -24.53
N PRO A 40 -1.77 6.19 -25.76
CA PRO A 40 -0.34 5.91 -25.98
C PRO A 40 0.61 6.93 -25.34
N HIS A 41 0.20 8.21 -25.23
CA HIS A 41 0.99 9.26 -24.58
C HIS A 41 0.91 9.17 -23.05
N PHE A 42 -0.29 8.90 -22.53
CA PHE A 42 -0.52 8.67 -21.11
C PHE A 42 0.21 7.41 -20.62
N LEU A 43 0.12 6.29 -21.35
CA LEU A 43 0.83 5.06 -21.02
C LEU A 43 2.35 5.26 -21.03
N LYS A 44 2.93 5.96 -22.01
CA LYS A 44 4.39 6.24 -22.02
C LYS A 44 4.84 7.09 -20.83
N SER A 45 4.06 8.12 -20.48
CA SER A 45 4.41 9.04 -19.38
C SER A 45 4.19 8.42 -18.00
N VAL A 46 3.18 7.56 -17.83
CA VAL A 46 2.92 6.81 -16.60
C VAL A 46 3.94 5.68 -16.45
N TRP A 47 4.19 4.90 -17.51
CA TRP A 47 5.14 3.79 -17.48
C TRP A 47 6.59 4.25 -17.28
N GLY A 48 6.95 5.41 -17.84
CA GLY A 48 8.26 6.03 -17.58
C GLY A 48 8.44 6.50 -16.13
N ARG A 49 7.36 6.79 -15.40
CA ARG A 49 7.41 7.20 -13.99
C ARG A 49 7.30 6.04 -13.02
N SER A 50 6.73 4.91 -13.44
CA SER A 50 6.56 3.70 -12.62
C SER A 50 7.72 2.71 -12.72
N PHE A 51 8.74 2.99 -13.56
CA PHE A 51 9.88 2.10 -13.71
C PHE A 51 10.65 1.93 -12.39
N CYS A 52 11.19 0.73 -12.17
CA CYS A 52 12.02 0.39 -11.02
C CYS A 52 13.18 1.39 -10.85
N ARG A 53 13.16 2.16 -9.75
CA ARG A 53 14.20 3.12 -9.38
C ARG A 53 14.23 3.35 -7.87
N THR A 54 15.25 4.05 -7.40
CA THR A 54 15.33 4.52 -6.02
C THR A 54 14.34 5.66 -5.77
N MET A 55 13.55 5.54 -4.71
CA MET A 55 12.57 6.54 -4.28
C MET A 55 12.56 6.64 -2.76
N GLU A 56 12.19 7.81 -2.23
CA GLU A 56 11.99 7.99 -0.80
C GLU A 56 10.72 7.26 -0.35
N LYS A 57 10.86 6.42 0.68
CA LYS A 57 9.77 5.68 1.31
C LYS A 57 9.87 5.85 2.82
N LEU A 58 8.73 6.09 3.46
CA LEU A 58 8.63 6.08 4.92
C LEU A 58 8.60 4.63 5.41
N VAL A 59 9.55 4.29 6.27
CA VAL A 59 9.65 2.97 6.91
C VAL A 59 9.49 3.15 8.41
N GLU A 60 8.72 2.25 9.03
CA GLU A 60 8.53 2.22 10.47
C GLU A 60 9.78 1.66 11.14
N VAL A 61 10.30 2.38 12.14
CA VAL A 61 11.58 2.04 12.80
C VAL A 61 11.49 0.68 13.52
N VAL A 62 10.33 0.38 14.11
CA VAL A 62 10.09 -0.86 14.89
C VAL A 62 10.16 -2.11 14.02
N GLN A 63 9.79 -2.01 12.74
CA GLN A 63 9.83 -3.15 11.82
C GLN A 63 11.27 -3.53 11.45
N GLU A 64 12.19 -2.57 11.42
CA GLU A 64 13.60 -2.77 11.08
C GLU A 64 14.46 -3.11 12.33
N TYR A 65 14.09 -2.59 13.51
CA TYR A 65 14.80 -2.82 14.78
C TYR A 65 13.85 -3.36 15.87
N PRO A 66 13.35 -4.60 15.74
CA PRO A 66 12.38 -5.18 16.67
C PRO A 66 12.96 -5.54 18.05
N THR A 67 14.29 -5.53 18.21
CA THR A 67 14.98 -5.92 19.46
C THR A 67 14.95 -4.87 20.57
N GLU A 68 14.47 -3.65 20.30
CA GLU A 68 14.41 -2.52 21.26
C GLU A 68 12.95 -2.16 21.63
N VAL A 69 12.12 -3.19 21.86
CA VAL A 69 10.65 -3.11 22.08
C VAL A 69 10.20 -2.34 23.33
N GLU A 70 11.11 -1.81 24.15
CA GLU A 70 10.77 -1.05 25.36
C GLU A 70 10.58 0.46 25.13
N HIS A 71 10.88 0.97 23.93
CA HIS A 71 10.86 2.42 23.67
C HIS A 71 10.14 2.79 22.37
N ILE A 72 9.40 3.91 22.40
CA ILE A 72 8.76 4.49 21.21
C ILE A 72 9.72 5.51 20.60
N TYR A 73 10.01 5.36 19.31
CA TYR A 73 10.85 6.29 18.56
C TYR A 73 10.02 7.50 18.10
N SER A 74 10.59 8.70 18.22
CA SER A 74 10.06 9.92 17.63
C SER A 74 11.05 10.50 16.63
N PRO A 75 10.69 10.60 15.33
CA PRO A 75 9.45 10.09 14.70
C PRO A 75 9.36 8.54 14.69
N SER A 76 8.15 7.97 14.57
CA SER A 76 8.01 6.50 14.45
C SER A 76 8.33 5.99 13.02
N CYS A 77 8.23 6.87 12.03
CA CYS A 77 8.55 6.61 10.62
C CYS A 77 9.70 7.48 10.14
N VAL A 78 10.66 6.89 9.43
CA VAL A 78 11.81 7.61 8.87
C VAL A 78 11.84 7.52 7.34
N PRO A 79 12.20 8.59 6.62
CA PRO A 79 12.37 8.54 5.18
C PRO A 79 13.68 7.82 4.83
N LEU A 80 13.57 6.73 4.07
CA LEU A 80 14.71 6.00 3.52
C LEU A 80 14.58 5.90 2.00
N VAL A 81 15.71 5.90 1.31
CA VAL A 81 15.75 5.63 -0.12
C VAL A 81 15.70 4.11 -0.33
N ARG A 82 14.66 3.63 -1.01
CA ARG A 82 14.47 2.21 -1.31
C ARG A 82 14.10 2.04 -2.78
N CYS A 83 14.35 0.86 -3.34
CA CYS A 83 13.88 0.52 -4.69
C CYS A 83 12.35 0.39 -4.69
N ALA A 84 11.70 1.08 -5.62
CA ALA A 84 10.26 1.06 -5.81
C ALA A 84 9.91 1.17 -7.30
N GLY A 85 8.71 0.75 -7.66
CA GLY A 85 8.22 0.71 -9.04
C GLY A 85 8.01 -0.71 -9.54
N CYS A 86 7.84 -0.83 -10.85
CA CYS A 86 7.55 -2.08 -11.54
C CYS A 86 8.57 -2.33 -12.65
N CYS A 87 8.79 -3.60 -12.95
CA CYS A 87 9.57 -4.03 -14.11
C CYS A 87 8.68 -4.08 -15.36
N GLY A 88 9.30 -4.08 -16.54
CA GLY A 88 8.57 -4.25 -17.81
C GLY A 88 8.08 -5.68 -18.07
N ASP A 89 8.57 -6.63 -17.28
CA ASP A 89 8.24 -8.06 -17.33
C ASP A 89 7.65 -8.46 -15.97
N GLU A 90 6.54 -9.20 -15.99
CA GLU A 90 5.82 -9.68 -14.81
C GLU A 90 6.61 -10.72 -14.01
N ASN A 91 7.56 -11.39 -14.65
CA ASN A 91 8.41 -12.39 -14.02
C ASN A 91 9.66 -11.76 -13.37
N LEU A 92 9.75 -10.42 -13.38
CA LEU A 92 10.83 -9.66 -12.77
C LEU A 92 10.32 -8.78 -11.62
N GLU A 93 11.05 -8.82 -10.51
CA GLU A 93 10.79 -7.98 -9.35
C GLU A 93 11.90 -6.94 -9.15
N CYS A 94 11.51 -5.78 -8.62
CA CYS A 94 12.41 -4.67 -8.37
C CYS A 94 13.17 -4.88 -7.05
N HIS A 95 14.42 -5.32 -7.13
CA HIS A 95 15.30 -5.55 -5.98
C HIS A 95 16.53 -4.61 -6.01
N PRO A 96 17.08 -4.23 -4.85
CA PRO A 96 18.28 -3.40 -4.80
C PRO A 96 19.50 -4.17 -5.30
N THR A 97 20.31 -3.53 -6.16
CA THR A 97 21.61 -4.07 -6.60
C THR A 97 22.74 -3.73 -5.64
N GLU A 98 22.61 -2.62 -4.92
CA GLU A 98 23.56 -2.14 -3.92
C GLU A 98 22.75 -1.55 -2.75
N THR A 99 23.23 -1.73 -1.53
CA THR A 99 22.62 -1.16 -0.32
C THR A 99 23.71 -0.53 0.54
N SER A 100 23.36 0.58 1.19
CA SER A 100 24.22 1.26 2.15
C SER A 100 23.42 1.53 3.43
N ASN A 101 24.10 1.45 4.57
CA ASN A 101 23.50 1.74 5.85
C ASN A 101 23.54 3.24 6.11
N VAL A 102 22.41 3.80 6.53
CA VAL A 102 22.28 5.22 6.92
C VAL A 102 22.04 5.28 8.42
N THR A 103 22.88 6.05 9.12
CA THR A 103 22.71 6.30 10.56
C THR A 103 21.92 7.59 10.75
N MET A 104 20.81 7.52 11.48
CA MET A 104 20.01 8.66 11.89
C MET A 104 20.06 8.83 13.40
N GLN A 105 20.07 10.08 13.87
CA GLN A 105 19.91 10.39 15.29
C GLN A 105 18.42 10.51 15.62
N MET A 106 18.00 9.83 16.68
CA MET A 106 16.59 9.71 17.04
C MET A 106 16.39 9.89 18.53
N THR A 107 15.21 10.38 18.91
CA THR A 107 14.83 10.55 20.31
C THR A 107 13.79 9.51 20.70
N PHE A 108 13.92 9.00 21.92
CA PHE A 108 12.95 8.10 22.51
C PHE A 108 11.88 8.88 23.26
N VAL A 109 10.65 8.40 23.20
CA VAL A 109 9.52 8.91 23.97
C VAL A 109 9.25 7.93 25.11
N GLU A 110 9.42 8.41 26.33
CA GLU A 110 9.09 7.67 27.55
C GLU A 110 7.76 8.18 28.11
N HIS A 111 6.74 7.32 28.14
CA HIS A 111 5.47 7.65 28.77
C HIS A 111 5.60 7.58 30.30
N LYS A 112 5.42 8.71 30.99
CA LYS A 112 5.42 8.76 32.46
C LYS A 112 4.07 8.39 33.08
N THR A 113 2.97 8.57 32.34
CA THR A 113 1.60 8.29 32.81
C THR A 113 0.76 7.79 31.64
N CYS A 114 0.00 6.72 31.85
CA CYS A 114 -0.98 6.20 30.90
C CYS A 114 -2.35 6.17 31.55
N GLU A 115 -3.39 6.57 30.83
CA GLU A 115 -4.78 6.42 31.26
C GLU A 115 -5.56 5.64 30.20
N CYS A 116 -6.47 4.77 30.65
CA CYS A 116 -7.46 4.17 29.77
C CYS A 116 -8.59 5.17 29.55
N ARG A 117 -8.97 5.40 28.30
CA ARG A 117 -10.17 6.15 27.93
C ARG A 117 -11.15 5.24 27.20
#